data_AF-A0A936VV34-F1
#
_entry.id   AF-A0A936VV34-F1
#
_cell.length_a   1.000
_cell.length_b   1.000
_cell.length_c   1.000
_cell.angle_alpha   90.00
_cell.angle_beta   90.00
_cell.angle_gamma   90.00
#
_symmetry.space_group_name_H-M   'P 1'
#
loop_
_entity.id
_entity.type
_entity.pdbx_description
1 polymer ?
#
loop_
_entity_poly.entity_id
_entity_poly.type
_entity_poly.pdbx_seq_one_letter_code
_entity_poly.pdbx_strand_id
1 'polypeptide(L)'
;MSKNNFQVNYIRHLENFLSLVNMGDSLHFGHVALYVSLFRIWNINYFTNPFSPSRSEIMSHAGIKSKDAFYRNLKELNALDLIRYYPSKSRYEHSYYCISTIEHLEFGFKVNVWGLSNHNKISNQVQTKLDFQDDQSIPNNKVFDINSKTKLFNGKGSLILEKSMVINQHGNKEESDQTEPITPLTDPKYACHFDNRNSSSSNSNNYANHQNSQSRNSNLRPSGVPVDPEADYSIRL
;
A
#
# COMPACT_ATOMS: atom_id res chain seq x y z
N MET A 1 -38.53 5.41 -9.39
CA MET A 1 -37.30 4.63 -9.16
C MET A 1 -36.27 5.52 -8.47
N SER A 2 -36.15 5.42 -7.14
CA SER A 2 -35.09 6.10 -6.41
C SER A 2 -33.77 5.44 -6.76
N LYS A 3 -32.95 6.09 -7.60
CA LYS A 3 -31.53 5.80 -7.65
C LYS A 3 -30.96 6.24 -6.31
N ASN A 4 -30.74 5.30 -5.40
CA ASN A 4 -29.82 5.54 -4.27
C ASN A 4 -28.42 5.69 -4.89
N ASN A 5 -28.15 6.89 -5.41
CA ASN A 5 -26.82 7.32 -5.76
C ASN A 5 -26.03 7.38 -4.46
N PHE A 6 -25.29 6.32 -4.14
CA PHE A 6 -24.14 6.44 -3.25
C PHE A 6 -23.11 7.29 -3.98
N GLN A 7 -23.35 8.60 -4.00
CA GLN A 7 -22.49 9.56 -4.65
C GLN A 7 -21.20 9.60 -3.83
N VAL A 8 -20.15 9.00 -4.38
CA VAL A 8 -18.83 9.01 -3.76
C VAL A 8 -18.37 10.46 -3.67
N ASN A 9 -18.13 10.93 -2.45
CA ASN A 9 -17.50 12.21 -2.24
C ASN A 9 -15.98 12.04 -2.41
N TYR A 10 -15.42 12.72 -3.42
CA TYR A 10 -14.00 12.64 -3.75
C TYR A 10 -13.09 12.90 -2.54
N ILE A 11 -13.33 14.01 -1.84
CA ILE A 11 -12.49 14.48 -0.73
C ILE A 11 -12.58 13.52 0.44
N ARG A 12 -13.81 13.14 0.83
CA ARG A 12 -14.00 12.22 1.97
C ARG A 12 -13.41 10.84 1.70
N HIS A 13 -13.58 10.31 0.49
CA HIS A 13 -13.04 8.99 0.16
C HIS A 13 -11.50 9.01 0.15
N LEU A 14 -10.89 10.07 -0.40
CA LEU A 14 -9.44 10.26 -0.35
C LEU A 14 -8.93 10.39 1.10
N GLU A 15 -9.59 11.21 1.93
CA GLU A 15 -9.24 11.38 3.33
C GLU A 15 -9.32 10.06 4.11
N ASN A 16 -10.39 9.29 3.88
CA ASN A 16 -10.56 7.96 4.48
C ASN A 16 -9.45 7.00 4.03
N PHE A 17 -9.07 7.04 2.76
CA PHE A 17 -7.97 6.22 2.27
C PHE A 17 -6.63 6.61 2.90
N LEU A 18 -6.32 7.91 2.99
CA LEU A 18 -5.09 8.39 3.63
C LEU A 18 -5.06 8.06 5.13
N SER A 19 -6.20 8.14 5.80
CA SER A 19 -6.34 7.70 7.19
C SER A 19 -6.05 6.21 7.34
N LEU A 20 -6.54 5.37 6.41
CA LEU A 20 -6.24 3.94 6.38
C LEU A 20 -4.74 3.68 6.15
N VAL A 21 -4.08 4.45 5.29
CA VAL A 21 -2.62 4.39 5.08
C VAL A 21 -1.86 4.72 6.37
N ASN A 22 -2.30 5.74 7.11
CA ASN A 22 -1.65 6.12 8.37
C ASN A 22 -1.84 5.09 9.49
N MET A 23 -2.91 4.30 9.44
CA MET A 23 -3.18 3.27 10.45
C MET A 23 -2.49 1.94 10.16
N GLY A 24 -2.17 1.66 8.89
CA GLY A 24 -1.70 0.35 8.47
C GLY A 24 -0.30 0.38 7.85
N ASP A 25 0.64 -0.35 8.47
CA ASP A 25 2.00 -0.55 7.93
C ASP A 25 2.05 -1.42 6.66
N SER A 26 0.90 -1.91 6.17
CA SER A 26 0.80 -2.78 5.00
C SER A 26 0.90 -2.04 3.66
N LEU A 27 0.76 -0.71 3.64
CA LEU A 27 0.75 0.09 2.42
C LEU A 27 2.09 0.80 2.17
N HIS A 28 2.86 0.26 1.22
CA HIS A 28 4.05 0.92 0.70
C HIS A 28 3.73 2.12 -0.19
N PHE A 29 4.71 3.03 -0.41
CA PHE A 29 4.52 4.24 -1.23
C PHE A 29 4.01 3.93 -2.64
N GLY A 30 4.45 2.80 -3.22
CA GLY A 30 4.02 2.35 -4.54
C GLY A 30 2.52 2.02 -4.60
N HIS A 31 1.95 1.51 -3.50
CA HIS A 31 0.52 1.25 -3.37
C HIS A 31 -0.26 2.55 -3.32
N VAL A 32 0.20 3.51 -2.52
CA VAL A 32 -0.43 4.83 -2.38
C VAL A 32 -0.46 5.56 -3.74
N ALA A 33 0.68 5.62 -4.43
CA ALA A 33 0.77 6.27 -5.74
C ALA A 33 -0.14 5.61 -6.79
N LEU A 34 -0.16 4.27 -6.83
CA LEU A 34 -1.00 3.53 -7.78
C LEU A 34 -2.49 3.70 -7.46
N TYR A 35 -2.87 3.64 -6.19
CA TYR A 35 -4.25 3.81 -5.76
C TYR A 35 -4.78 5.21 -6.06
N VAL A 36 -4.05 6.27 -5.69
CA VAL A 36 -4.44 7.66 -5.97
C VAL A 36 -4.60 7.90 -7.47
N SER A 37 -3.72 7.31 -8.29
CA SER A 37 -3.80 7.39 -9.74
C SER A 37 -5.07 6.73 -10.29
N LEU A 38 -5.38 5.52 -9.83
CA LEU A 38 -6.61 4.82 -10.17
C LEU A 38 -7.84 5.60 -9.69
N PHE A 39 -7.80 6.17 -8.49
CA PHE A 39 -8.88 6.96 -7.90
C PHE A 39 -9.16 8.23 -8.71
N ARG A 40 -8.12 8.94 -9.15
CA ARG A 40 -8.26 10.08 -10.06
C ARG A 40 -8.95 9.69 -11.37
N ILE A 41 -8.51 8.59 -11.99
CA ILE A 41 -9.12 8.08 -13.22
C ILE A 41 -10.58 7.69 -12.97
N TRP A 42 -10.87 7.05 -11.83
CA TRP A 42 -12.23 6.66 -11.46
C TRP A 42 -13.13 7.88 -11.24
N ASN A 43 -12.60 8.96 -10.66
CA ASN A 43 -13.31 10.24 -10.54
C ASN A 43 -13.64 10.84 -11.92
N ILE A 44 -12.70 10.81 -12.87
CA ILE A 44 -12.96 11.24 -14.26
C ILE A 44 -14.06 10.39 -14.91
N ASN A 45 -14.15 9.11 -14.55
CA ASN A 45 -15.23 8.19 -14.97
C ASN A 45 -16.47 8.26 -14.06
N TYR A 46 -16.68 9.38 -13.36
CA TYR A 46 -17.84 9.64 -12.48
C TYR A 46 -18.08 8.55 -11.42
N PHE A 47 -17.01 7.95 -10.90
CA PHE A 47 -17.05 6.87 -9.92
C PHE A 47 -17.82 5.63 -10.39
N THR A 48 -17.82 5.38 -11.70
CA THR A 48 -18.49 4.22 -12.29
C THR A 48 -17.58 2.99 -12.21
N ASN A 49 -18.06 1.92 -11.58
CA ASN A 49 -17.45 0.59 -11.63
C ASN A 49 -18.22 -0.30 -12.61
N PRO A 50 -17.55 -1.19 -13.35
CA PRO A 50 -16.11 -1.22 -13.62
C PRO A 50 -15.69 -0.10 -14.59
N PHE A 51 -14.41 0.23 -14.62
CA PHE A 51 -13.80 1.12 -15.62
C PHE A 51 -12.55 0.47 -16.25
N SER A 52 -12.11 0.97 -17.40
CA SER A 52 -11.10 0.29 -18.24
C SER A 52 -10.01 1.20 -18.79
N PRO A 53 -9.24 1.88 -17.92
CA PRO A 53 -8.17 2.77 -18.36
C PRO A 53 -7.00 2.01 -18.98
N SER A 54 -6.23 2.73 -19.78
CA SER A 54 -5.02 2.17 -20.37
C SER A 54 -3.93 1.99 -19.31
N ARG A 55 -3.14 0.91 -19.41
CA ARG A 55 -2.02 0.67 -18.49
C ARG A 55 -1.02 1.82 -18.48
N SER A 56 -0.70 2.36 -19.66
CA SER A 56 0.23 3.49 -19.83
C SER A 56 -0.23 4.73 -19.10
N GLU A 57 -1.53 5.03 -19.13
CA GLU A 57 -2.13 6.16 -18.41
C GLU A 57 -2.00 5.99 -16.90
N ILE A 58 -2.36 4.80 -16.37
CA ILE A 58 -2.22 4.53 -14.93
C ILE A 58 -0.76 4.66 -14.49
N MET A 59 0.17 4.05 -15.24
CA MET A 59 1.61 4.10 -14.95
C MET A 59 2.15 5.53 -14.98
N SER A 60 1.74 6.33 -15.97
CA SER A 60 2.15 7.73 -16.09
C SER A 60 1.66 8.56 -14.92
N HIS A 61 0.41 8.38 -14.47
CA HIS A 61 -0.12 9.08 -13.30
C HIS A 61 0.56 8.65 -12.00
N ALA A 62 0.87 7.36 -11.87
CA ALA A 62 1.51 6.82 -10.66
C ALA A 62 3.03 7.07 -10.61
N GLY A 63 3.62 7.60 -11.68
CA GLY A 63 5.08 7.75 -11.79
C GLY A 63 5.83 6.41 -11.87
N ILE A 64 5.14 5.31 -12.19
CA ILE A 64 5.73 3.97 -12.24
C ILE A 64 6.29 3.72 -13.64
N LYS A 65 7.60 3.46 -13.73
CA LYS A 65 8.29 3.20 -15.01
C LYS A 65 8.38 1.71 -15.37
N SER A 66 8.44 0.83 -14.37
CA SER A 66 8.58 -0.61 -14.57
C SER A 66 7.23 -1.32 -14.63
N LYS A 67 7.04 -2.17 -15.66
CA LYS A 67 5.85 -3.03 -15.79
C LYS A 67 5.73 -4.01 -14.63
N ASP A 68 6.85 -4.57 -14.19
CA ASP A 68 6.86 -5.56 -13.11
C ASP A 68 6.46 -4.92 -11.78
N ALA A 69 6.99 -3.73 -11.50
CA ALA A 69 6.60 -2.96 -10.32
C ALA A 69 5.11 -2.59 -10.36
N PHE A 70 4.58 -2.21 -11.53
CA PHE A 70 3.15 -1.95 -11.71
C PHE A 70 2.30 -3.18 -11.36
N TYR A 71 2.59 -4.34 -11.95
CA TYR A 71 1.79 -5.55 -11.70
C TYR A 71 1.95 -6.10 -10.28
N ARG A 72 3.14 -5.95 -9.67
CA ARG A 72 3.36 -6.29 -8.26
C ARG A 72 2.48 -5.46 -7.35
N ASN A 73 2.59 -4.13 -7.43
CA ASN A 73 1.78 -3.20 -6.62
C ASN A 73 0.27 -3.40 -6.88
N LEU A 74 -0.12 -3.70 -8.12
CA LEU A 74 -1.53 -3.96 -8.48
C LEU A 74 -2.05 -5.25 -7.84
N LYS A 75 -1.23 -6.31 -7.81
CA LYS A 75 -1.58 -7.59 -7.16
C LYS A 75 -1.69 -7.42 -5.65
N GLU A 76 -0.78 -6.65 -5.05
CA GLU A 76 -0.79 -6.36 -3.62
C GLU A 76 -2.01 -5.50 -3.23
N LEU A 77 -2.31 -4.43 -3.97
CA LEU A 77 -3.55 -3.66 -3.77
C LEU A 77 -4.83 -4.50 -3.94
N ASN A 78 -4.83 -5.46 -4.86
CA ASN A 78 -5.95 -6.39 -5.02
C ASN A 78 -6.07 -7.35 -3.83
N ALA A 79 -4.96 -7.77 -3.23
CA ALA A 79 -4.95 -8.60 -2.03
C ALA A 79 -5.43 -7.82 -0.80
N LEU A 80 -5.18 -6.51 -0.74
CA LEU A 80 -5.68 -5.60 0.30
C LEU A 80 -7.15 -5.21 0.11
N ASP A 81 -7.84 -5.75 -0.90
CA ASP A 81 -9.26 -5.50 -1.16
C ASP A 81 -9.64 -4.04 -1.43
N LEU A 82 -8.65 -3.20 -1.75
CA LEU A 82 -8.85 -1.81 -2.14
C LEU A 82 -9.28 -1.68 -3.60
N ILE A 83 -8.86 -2.63 -4.44
CA ILE A 83 -9.22 -2.70 -5.86
C ILE A 83 -9.51 -4.14 -6.26
N ARG A 84 -10.24 -4.30 -7.37
CA ARG A 84 -10.31 -5.55 -8.13
C ARG A 84 -9.76 -5.33 -9.52
N TYR A 85 -8.84 -6.20 -9.93
CA TYR A 85 -8.24 -6.19 -11.26
C TYR A 85 -8.64 -7.42 -12.08
N TYR A 86 -9.16 -7.18 -13.27
CA TYR A 86 -9.59 -8.19 -14.22
C TYR A 86 -8.77 -8.07 -15.52
N PRO A 87 -7.67 -8.85 -15.65
CA PRO A 87 -6.83 -8.79 -16.83
C PRO A 87 -7.57 -9.24 -18.08
N SER A 88 -7.26 -8.62 -19.21
CA SER A 88 -7.64 -9.11 -20.52
C SER A 88 -6.67 -10.19 -21.01
N LYS A 89 -7.21 -11.23 -21.66
CA LYS A 89 -6.41 -12.26 -22.36
C LYS A 89 -6.16 -11.93 -23.83
N SER A 90 -6.90 -10.96 -24.39
CA SER A 90 -6.87 -10.62 -25.80
C SER A 90 -6.39 -9.19 -26.02
N ARG A 91 -5.59 -8.99 -27.08
CA ARG A 91 -5.12 -7.67 -27.52
C ARG A 91 -6.25 -6.72 -27.91
N TYR A 92 -7.43 -7.25 -28.23
CA TYR A 92 -8.62 -6.49 -28.64
C TYR A 92 -9.59 -6.23 -27.47
N GLU A 93 -9.26 -6.72 -26.28
CA GLU A 93 -10.12 -6.61 -25.12
C GLU A 93 -9.42 -5.80 -24.02
N HIS A 94 -10.20 -4.95 -23.34
CA HIS A 94 -9.70 -4.11 -22.26
C HIS A 94 -9.63 -4.88 -20.94
N SER A 95 -8.69 -4.46 -20.09
CA SER A 95 -8.69 -4.88 -18.69
C SER A 95 -9.68 -4.02 -17.91
N TYR A 96 -10.34 -4.62 -16.94
CA TYR A 96 -11.30 -3.92 -16.08
C TYR A 96 -10.76 -3.77 -14.67
N TYR A 97 -11.14 -2.67 -14.05
CA TYR A 97 -10.82 -2.34 -12.68
C TYR A 97 -12.10 -1.96 -11.96
N CYS A 98 -12.22 -2.38 -10.70
CA CYS A 98 -13.21 -1.85 -9.77
C CYS A 98 -12.48 -1.29 -8.56
N ILE A 99 -12.88 -0.11 -8.09
CA ILE A 99 -12.38 0.45 -6.84
C ILE A 99 -13.38 0.18 -5.72
N SER A 100 -12.86 -0.20 -4.55
CA SER A 100 -13.66 -0.36 -3.34
C SER A 100 -14.05 0.99 -2.74
N THR A 101 -15.28 1.11 -2.29
CA THR A 101 -15.76 2.34 -1.63
C THR A 101 -15.42 2.27 -0.14
N ILE A 102 -14.84 3.35 0.40
CA ILE A 102 -14.44 3.47 1.80
C ILE A 102 -15.36 4.48 2.48
N GLU A 103 -16.10 4.02 3.48
CA GLU A 103 -17.01 4.83 4.30
C GLU A 103 -16.41 5.00 5.69
N HIS A 104 -16.53 6.20 6.24
CA HIS A 104 -16.11 6.50 7.61
C HIS A 104 -17.23 6.13 8.58
N LEU A 105 -16.92 5.34 9.61
CA LEU A 105 -17.79 5.03 10.74
C LEU A 105 -17.20 5.65 12.01
N GLU A 106 -18.01 5.78 13.06
CA GLU A 106 -17.59 6.39 14.34
C GLU A 106 -16.34 5.75 14.97
N PHE A 107 -16.17 4.44 14.78
CA PHE A 107 -15.06 3.68 15.37
C PHE A 107 -14.18 2.97 14.34
N GLY A 108 -14.27 3.35 13.06
CA GLY A 108 -13.66 2.55 12.00
C GLY A 108 -13.90 3.02 10.57
N PHE A 109 -13.46 2.19 9.63
CA PHE A 109 -13.76 2.34 8.21
C PHE A 109 -14.50 1.12 7.71
N LYS A 110 -15.55 1.34 6.92
CA LYS A 110 -16.23 0.27 6.19
C LYS A 110 -15.75 0.28 4.75
N VAL A 111 -15.18 -0.84 4.32
CA VAL A 111 -14.69 -1.05 2.96
C VAL A 111 -15.65 -1.99 2.24
N ASN A 112 -16.39 -1.45 1.25
CA ASN A 112 -17.25 -2.24 0.37
C ASN A 112 -16.48 -2.57 -0.91
N VAL A 113 -16.27 -3.86 -1.13
CA VAL A 113 -15.46 -4.39 -2.23
C VAL A 113 -16.37 -4.77 -3.38
N TRP A 114 -16.18 -4.10 -4.51
CA TRP A 114 -16.98 -4.31 -5.71
C TRP A 114 -16.26 -5.22 -6.70
N GLY A 115 -16.98 -6.19 -7.28
CA GLY A 115 -16.43 -7.16 -8.20
C GLY A 115 -17.36 -7.53 -9.34
N LEU A 116 -16.86 -8.31 -10.30
CA LEU A 116 -17.61 -8.83 -11.45
C LEU A 116 -17.92 -10.33 -11.26
N SER A 117 -19.19 -10.70 -11.46
CA SER A 117 -19.73 -12.03 -11.16
C SER A 117 -19.05 -13.21 -11.88
N ASN A 118 -18.59 -13.03 -13.12
CA ASN A 118 -18.12 -14.18 -13.94
C ASN A 118 -16.63 -14.49 -13.75
N HIS A 119 -15.95 -13.80 -12.82
CA HIS A 119 -14.54 -14.08 -12.53
C HIS A 119 -14.44 -15.06 -11.34
N ASN A 120 -13.89 -16.25 -11.61
CA ASN A 120 -13.77 -17.45 -10.75
C ASN A 120 -13.00 -17.29 -9.42
N LYS A 121 -13.14 -16.18 -8.70
CA LYS A 121 -12.55 -15.95 -7.36
C LYS A 121 -13.51 -15.32 -6.36
N ILE A 122 -14.81 -15.31 -6.62
CA ILE A 122 -15.79 -14.99 -5.58
C ILE A 122 -15.94 -16.25 -4.73
N SER A 123 -15.39 -16.23 -3.51
CA SER A 123 -15.64 -17.29 -2.53
C SER A 123 -17.15 -17.39 -2.35
N ASN A 124 -17.71 -18.59 -2.54
CA ASN A 124 -19.15 -18.90 -2.53
C ASN A 124 -19.85 -18.65 -1.17
N GLN A 125 -19.27 -17.89 -0.23
CA GLN A 125 -19.77 -17.77 1.14
C GLN A 125 -20.43 -16.43 1.49
N VAL A 126 -20.36 -15.39 0.65
CA VAL A 126 -21.04 -14.11 0.94
C VAL A 126 -21.72 -13.54 -0.31
N GLN A 127 -22.71 -14.25 -0.85
CA GLN A 127 -23.75 -13.60 -1.65
C GLN A 127 -24.89 -13.20 -0.70
N THR A 128 -24.79 -12.02 -0.08
CA THR A 128 -26.03 -11.30 0.25
C THR A 128 -26.58 -10.79 -1.07
N LYS A 129 -27.37 -11.62 -1.77
CA LYS A 129 -28.34 -11.10 -2.72
C LYS A 129 -29.18 -10.10 -1.94
N LEU A 130 -29.29 -8.88 -2.46
CA LEU A 130 -30.34 -7.96 -2.03
C LEU A 130 -31.67 -8.59 -2.47
N ASP A 131 -32.31 -9.30 -1.55
CA ASP A 131 -33.64 -9.86 -1.73
C ASP A 131 -34.66 -8.73 -1.80
N PHE A 132 -35.42 -8.72 -2.89
CA PHE A 132 -36.73 -8.09 -2.95
C PHE A 132 -37.74 -9.25 -2.92
N GLN A 133 -38.39 -9.47 -1.78
CA GLN A 133 -39.58 -10.33 -1.65
C GLN A 133 -40.74 -9.74 -2.47
N ASP A 134 -41.67 -10.47 -3.06
CA ASP A 134 -41.81 -11.87 -3.50
C ASP A 134 -43.13 -11.86 -4.31
N ASP A 135 -43.25 -12.62 -5.39
CA ASP A 135 -44.55 -13.25 -5.72
C ASP A 135 -44.41 -14.36 -6.78
N GLN A 136 -44.47 -15.58 -6.24
CA GLN A 136 -44.99 -16.87 -6.71
C GLN A 136 -44.92 -17.28 -8.21
N SER A 137 -44.36 -18.48 -8.42
CA SER A 137 -44.78 -19.57 -9.34
C SER A 137 -43.84 -20.01 -10.51
N ILE A 138 -43.23 -21.21 -10.34
CA ILE A 138 -42.90 -22.29 -11.33
C ILE A 138 -41.64 -22.09 -12.24
N PRO A 139 -41.03 -23.17 -12.82
CA PRO A 139 -40.03 -24.10 -12.31
C PRO A 139 -38.64 -23.97 -12.97
N ASN A 140 -37.70 -24.84 -12.56
CA ASN A 140 -36.36 -25.04 -13.13
C ASN A 140 -36.30 -25.09 -14.67
N ASN A 141 -35.80 -24.02 -15.29
CA ASN A 141 -34.92 -23.99 -16.48
C ASN A 141 -34.96 -22.56 -17.05
N LYS A 142 -34.18 -21.62 -16.50
CA LYS A 142 -34.05 -20.30 -17.13
C LYS A 142 -33.05 -20.38 -18.28
N VAL A 143 -33.61 -20.56 -19.47
CA VAL A 143 -33.05 -20.06 -20.72
C VAL A 143 -32.59 -18.61 -20.48
N PHE A 144 -31.30 -18.33 -20.72
CA PHE A 144 -30.78 -16.97 -20.60
C PHE A 144 -31.38 -16.09 -21.69
N ASP A 145 -32.32 -15.21 -21.31
CA ASP A 145 -32.91 -14.22 -22.21
C ASP A 145 -31.82 -13.32 -22.83
N ILE A 146 -31.95 -13.04 -24.13
CA ILE A 146 -31.04 -12.19 -24.91
C ILE A 146 -30.87 -10.78 -24.27
N ASN A 147 -31.87 -10.32 -23.51
CA ASN A 147 -31.86 -9.05 -22.80
C ASN A 147 -31.01 -9.05 -21.51
N SER A 148 -30.64 -10.21 -20.97
CA SER A 148 -29.70 -10.31 -19.85
C SER A 148 -28.25 -10.14 -20.29
N LYS A 149 -27.95 -10.42 -21.57
CA LYS A 149 -26.64 -10.20 -22.20
C LYS A 149 -26.27 -8.72 -22.33
N THR A 150 -27.26 -7.83 -22.43
CA THR A 150 -27.03 -6.38 -22.63
C THR A 150 -26.60 -5.65 -21.36
N LYS A 151 -26.70 -6.27 -20.18
CA LYS A 151 -26.16 -5.76 -18.91
C LYS A 151 -24.76 -6.30 -18.56
N LEU A 152 -24.16 -7.11 -19.42
CA LEU A 152 -22.84 -7.68 -19.19
C LEU A 152 -21.77 -6.73 -19.71
N PHE A 153 -20.76 -6.45 -18.89
CA PHE A 153 -19.58 -5.71 -19.34
C PHE A 153 -18.73 -6.62 -20.24
N ASN A 154 -18.87 -6.50 -21.57
CA ASN A 154 -18.15 -7.29 -22.57
C ASN A 154 -18.21 -8.82 -22.33
N GLY A 155 -19.33 -9.35 -21.84
CA GLY A 155 -19.48 -10.77 -21.52
C GLY A 155 -18.86 -11.23 -20.19
N LYS A 156 -18.26 -10.31 -19.41
CA LYS A 156 -17.53 -10.60 -18.14
C LYS A 156 -18.38 -10.55 -16.86
N GLY A 157 -19.70 -10.35 -16.97
CA GLY A 157 -20.61 -10.44 -15.82
C GLY A 157 -21.25 -9.12 -15.42
N SER A 158 -22.02 -9.16 -14.34
CA SER A 158 -22.63 -8.00 -13.70
C SER A 158 -21.80 -7.54 -12.50
N LEU A 159 -21.87 -6.24 -12.19
CA LEU A 159 -21.27 -5.68 -10.98
C LEU A 159 -22.00 -6.22 -9.75
N ILE A 160 -21.26 -6.74 -8.77
CA ILE A 160 -21.77 -7.23 -7.50
C ILE A 160 -20.95 -6.64 -6.35
N LEU A 161 -21.58 -6.51 -5.18
CA LEU A 161 -20.86 -6.32 -3.92
C LEU A 161 -20.30 -7.67 -3.51
N GLU A 162 -18.97 -7.82 -3.54
CA GLU A 162 -18.29 -9.08 -3.23
C GLU A 162 -18.20 -9.31 -1.72
N LYS A 163 -17.86 -8.25 -0.97
CA LYS A 163 -17.75 -8.29 0.49
C LYS A 163 -17.76 -6.89 1.09
N SER A 164 -18.09 -6.81 2.37
CA SER A 164 -17.99 -5.61 3.19
C SER A 164 -17.15 -5.93 4.41
N MET A 165 -16.10 -5.14 4.66
CA MET A 165 -15.24 -5.28 5.83
C MET A 165 -15.32 -4.03 6.70
N VAL A 166 -15.20 -4.21 8.02
CA VAL A 166 -15.08 -3.09 8.95
C VAL A 166 -13.69 -3.16 9.59
N ILE A 167 -12.93 -2.08 9.46
CA ILE A 167 -11.61 -1.90 10.06
C ILE A 167 -11.81 -1.00 11.26
N ASN A 168 -11.69 -1.56 12.47
CA ASN A 168 -11.83 -0.79 13.70
C ASN A 168 -10.54 -0.01 13.97
N GLN A 169 -10.69 1.23 14.45
CA GLN A 169 -9.57 2.06 14.89
C GLN A 169 -9.02 1.64 16.27
N HIS A 170 -9.64 0.65 16.93
CA HIS A 170 -9.15 0.07 18.18
C HIS A 170 -8.39 -1.23 17.92
N GLY A 171 -7.06 -1.14 17.93
CA GLY A 171 -6.13 -2.26 17.89
C GLY A 171 -4.72 -1.86 18.34
N ASN A 172 -4.40 -2.21 19.60
CA ASN A 172 -3.07 -2.29 20.24
C ASN A 172 -2.34 -1.00 20.61
N LYS A 173 -2.86 -0.27 21.60
CA LYS A 173 -2.00 0.24 22.68
C LYS A 173 -2.25 -0.64 23.90
N GLU A 174 -1.49 -1.72 24.02
CA GLU A 174 -1.30 -2.31 25.35
C GLU A 174 -0.57 -1.25 26.19
N GLU A 175 -1.20 -0.88 27.30
CA GLU A 175 -0.59 -0.09 28.36
C GLU A 175 0.59 -0.84 28.95
N SER A 176 1.80 -0.37 28.64
CA SER A 176 2.87 -0.28 29.62
C SER A 176 3.81 0.83 29.20
N ASP A 177 3.58 2.03 29.72
CA ASP A 177 4.66 2.90 30.18
C ASP A 177 4.02 3.99 31.04
N GLN A 178 4.15 3.82 32.35
CA GLN A 178 4.12 4.95 33.28
C GLN A 178 5.29 5.85 32.87
N THR A 179 5.03 6.90 32.09
CA THR A 179 6.00 7.97 31.90
C THR A 179 6.11 8.75 33.20
N GLU A 180 6.95 8.26 34.10
CA GLU A 180 7.61 9.09 35.09
C GLU A 180 8.39 10.22 34.36
N PRO A 181 8.42 11.44 34.91
CA PRO A 181 9.15 12.54 34.29
C PRO A 181 10.62 12.15 34.11
N ILE A 182 11.11 12.29 32.87
CA ILE A 182 12.50 12.01 32.52
C ILE A 182 13.39 12.98 33.32
N THR A 183 14.05 12.45 34.35
CA THR A 183 15.08 13.16 35.09
C THR A 183 16.44 12.79 34.48
N PRO A 184 17.45 13.68 34.52
CA PRO A 184 18.78 13.39 33.97
C PRO A 184 19.47 12.17 34.61
N LEU A 185 18.90 11.60 35.68
CA LEU A 185 19.37 10.38 36.33
C LEU A 185 18.83 9.08 35.71
N THR A 186 17.77 9.14 34.87
CA THR A 186 17.10 7.95 34.30
C THR A 186 17.27 7.82 32.79
N ASP A 187 18.06 8.70 32.15
CA ASP A 187 18.34 8.65 30.72
C ASP A 187 19.34 7.52 30.38
N PRO A 188 18.97 6.52 29.55
CA PRO A 188 19.85 5.43 29.15
C PRO A 188 21.10 5.90 28.37
N LYS A 189 21.10 7.13 27.83
CA LYS A 189 22.26 7.73 27.17
C LYS A 189 23.37 8.14 28.16
N TYR A 190 23.00 8.40 29.41
CA TYR A 190 23.90 8.84 30.49
C TYR A 190 23.95 7.87 31.67
N ALA A 191 23.25 6.73 31.57
CA ALA A 191 23.35 5.65 32.54
C ALA A 191 24.79 5.13 32.55
N CYS A 192 25.59 5.60 33.50
CA CYS A 192 26.82 4.94 33.86
C CYS A 192 26.42 3.56 34.41
N HIS A 193 26.57 2.51 33.61
CA HIS A 193 26.63 1.17 34.15
C HIS A 193 27.81 1.16 35.11
N PHE A 194 27.53 1.30 36.41
CA PHE A 194 28.44 0.84 37.43
C PHE A 194 28.53 -0.67 37.24
N ASP A 195 29.50 -1.06 36.41
CA ASP A 195 29.92 -2.44 36.29
C ASP A 195 30.35 -2.89 37.69
N ASN A 196 29.46 -3.62 38.37
CA ASN A 196 29.75 -4.30 39.62
C ASN A 196 30.59 -5.56 39.32
N ARG A 197 31.63 -5.39 38.51
CA ARG A 197 32.67 -6.39 38.29
C ARG A 197 33.54 -6.35 39.54
N ASN A 198 33.21 -7.23 40.47
CA ASN A 198 34.14 -7.71 41.49
C ASN A 198 35.53 -7.84 40.84
N SER A 199 36.45 -7.03 41.34
CA SER A 199 37.85 -7.04 40.97
C SER A 199 38.39 -8.47 41.12
N SER A 200 38.50 -9.18 40.01
CA SER A 200 39.29 -10.41 39.96
C SER A 200 40.75 -9.99 39.96
N SER A 201 41.47 -10.38 41.01
CA SER A 201 42.91 -10.26 41.08
C SER A 201 43.56 -11.13 40.00
N SER A 202 44.58 -10.55 39.36
CA SER A 202 45.62 -11.25 38.60
C SER A 202 45.27 -11.66 37.16
N ASN A 203 45.80 -10.92 36.18
CA ASN A 203 46.85 -11.49 35.34
C ASN A 203 47.72 -10.39 34.71
N SER A 204 48.99 -10.40 35.09
CA SER A 204 50.07 -9.63 34.51
C SER A 204 50.33 -10.08 33.08
N ASN A 205 49.89 -9.32 32.08
CA ASN A 205 50.41 -9.44 30.72
C ASN A 205 50.65 -8.04 30.14
N ASN A 206 51.92 -7.80 29.81
CA ASN A 206 52.50 -6.55 29.30
C ASN A 206 52.08 -6.22 27.85
N TYR A 207 50.79 -6.32 27.52
CA TYR A 207 50.25 -5.85 26.23
C TYR A 207 49.41 -4.59 26.42
N ALA A 208 50.02 -3.58 27.04
CA ALA A 208 49.50 -2.23 26.98
C ALA A 208 49.79 -1.68 25.58
N ASN A 209 48.73 -1.33 24.86
CA ASN A 209 48.77 -0.67 23.57
C ASN A 209 49.65 0.59 23.64
N HIS A 210 50.87 0.51 23.14
CA HIS A 210 51.62 1.70 22.72
C HIS A 210 50.93 2.26 21.47
N GLN A 211 50.06 3.24 21.64
CA GLN A 211 49.63 4.09 20.53
C GLN A 211 50.79 5.02 20.17
N ASN A 212 51.51 4.67 19.11
CA ASN A 212 52.49 5.55 18.48
C ASN A 212 51.74 6.74 17.84
N SER A 213 51.88 7.92 18.43
CA SER A 213 51.40 9.20 17.88
C SER A 213 52.33 9.68 16.76
N GLN A 214 52.25 9.04 15.59
CA GLN A 214 52.82 9.59 14.35
C GLN A 214 51.68 10.22 13.55
N SER A 215 51.73 11.54 13.39
CA SER A 215 50.77 12.31 12.59
C SER A 215 50.86 11.87 11.12
N ARG A 216 49.91 11.05 10.68
CA ARG A 216 49.76 10.74 9.25
C ARG A 216 49.13 11.94 8.55
N ASN A 217 49.97 12.70 7.87
CA ASN A 217 49.57 13.67 6.84
C ASN A 217 48.54 13.02 5.90
N SER A 218 47.38 13.64 5.83
CA SER A 218 46.27 13.27 4.96
C SER A 218 46.60 13.61 3.51
N ASN A 219 47.13 12.64 2.76
CA ASN A 219 47.15 12.69 1.30
C ASN A 219 46.20 11.63 0.76
N LEU A 220 44.97 12.05 0.51
CA LEU A 220 43.96 11.35 -0.29
C LEU A 220 44.44 11.24 -1.74
N ARG A 221 45.26 10.24 -2.06
CA ARG A 221 45.48 9.84 -3.46
C ARG A 221 45.83 8.35 -3.57
N PRO A 222 45.28 7.63 -4.57
CA PRO A 222 45.64 6.24 -4.84
C PRO A 222 47.10 6.13 -5.31
N SER A 223 47.77 5.04 -4.92
CA SER A 223 49.14 4.74 -5.35
C SER A 223 49.19 4.43 -6.85
N GLY A 224 50.16 5.01 -7.58
CA GLY A 224 50.54 4.55 -8.94
C GLY A 224 50.52 5.59 -10.08
N VAL A 225 50.25 6.86 -9.83
CA VAL A 225 50.28 7.90 -10.89
C VAL A 225 51.62 8.66 -10.84
N PRO A 226 52.45 8.64 -11.90
CA PRO A 226 53.67 9.44 -11.96
C PRO A 226 53.35 10.94 -11.93
N VAL A 227 54.10 11.70 -11.13
CA VAL A 227 53.99 13.16 -11.07
C VAL A 227 54.90 13.77 -12.12
N ASP A 228 54.35 14.63 -12.97
CA ASP A 228 55.13 15.43 -13.91
C ASP A 228 55.83 16.56 -13.13
N PRO A 229 57.17 16.63 -13.12
CA PRO A 229 57.91 17.64 -12.36
C PRO A 229 57.72 19.07 -12.90
N GLU A 230 57.17 19.25 -14.11
CA GLU A 230 56.98 20.57 -14.71
C GLU A 230 55.54 21.12 -14.57
N ALA A 231 54.62 20.35 -13.98
CA ALA A 231 53.22 20.77 -13.86
C ALA A 231 52.98 21.69 -12.65
N ASP A 232 52.48 22.90 -12.90
CA ASP A 232 52.03 23.83 -11.86
C ASP A 232 50.66 23.41 -11.32
N TYR A 233 50.66 22.80 -10.14
CA TYR A 233 49.45 22.34 -9.43
C TYR A 233 48.86 23.40 -8.49
N SER A 234 49.30 24.66 -8.58
CA SER A 234 48.72 25.73 -7.79
C SER A 234 47.29 26.05 -8.24
N ILE A 235 46.35 26.03 -7.28
CA ILE A 235 44.96 26.40 -7.51
C ILE A 235 44.90 27.93 -7.49
N ARG A 236 44.50 28.57 -8.59
CA ARG A 236 44.21 30.00 -8.59
C ARG A 236 42.94 30.27 -7.78
N LEU A 237 43.10 31.02 -6.68
CA LEU A 237 42.01 31.59 -5.90
C LEU A 237 41.40 32.80 -6.62
#